data_AF-A0A660YWW8-F1
#
_entry.id   AF-A0A660YWW8-F1
#
_cell.length_a   1.000
_cell.length_b   1.000
_cell.length_c   1.000
_cell.angle_alpha   90.00
_cell.angle_beta   90.00
_cell.angle_gamma   90.00
#
_symmetry.space_group_name_H-M   'P 1'
#
loop_
_entity.id
_entity.type
_entity.pdbx_description
1 polymer ?
#
loop_
_entity_poly.entity_id
_entity_poly.type
_entity_poly.pdbx_seq_one_letter_code
_entity_poly.pdbx_strand_id
1 'polypeptide(L)'
;MITKLLCRKWLMLILVLISLIQPLAAMDSGGSIHWVMLTFSLLGGLALFLFGMEQMSEGMKKTTGDKMRTLLSALTKNRLIGMTVGAFVTMVIQSSSATTVMLVSFVQAQLMTFVQSLGVILGADIGTTITAQLIAFKLTDYALIMIAIGFAVRMFSKKDTGKHIGEVIMGFGILIFGMILMSDAMIPLRTYTPFIELLKGLENPLLGLLVGAVFT
;
A
#
# COMPACT_ATOMS: atom_id res chain seq x y z
N MET A 1 -0.31 18.90 11.81
CA MET A 1 -0.30 18.47 13.24
C MET A 1 -0.56 16.97 13.39
N ILE A 2 -1.46 16.38 12.60
CA ILE A 2 -1.82 14.94 12.64
C ILE A 2 -0.68 14.01 12.20
N THR A 3 0.12 14.37 11.19
CA THR A 3 1.23 13.55 10.66
C THR A 3 2.37 13.34 11.67
N LYS A 4 2.69 14.36 12.47
CA LYS A 4 3.70 14.26 13.56
C LYS A 4 3.19 13.41 14.72
N LEU A 5 1.87 13.38 14.97
CA LEU A 5 1.26 12.56 16.00
C LEU A 5 1.24 11.07 15.62
N LEU A 6 0.97 10.77 14.35
CA LEU A 6 1.01 9.41 13.81
C LEU A 6 2.43 8.83 13.84
N CYS A 7 3.42 9.61 13.39
CA CYS A 7 4.84 9.22 13.41
C CYS A 7 5.35 8.98 14.83
N ARG A 8 4.97 9.83 15.80
CA ARG A 8 5.35 9.64 17.22
C ARG A 8 4.66 8.43 17.86
N LYS A 9 3.41 8.14 17.50
CA LYS A 9 2.71 6.92 17.95
C LYS A 9 3.33 5.65 17.36
N TRP A 10 3.72 5.68 16.08
CA TRP A 10 4.42 4.57 15.43
C TRP A 10 5.83 4.35 15.99
N LEU A 11 6.57 5.42 16.27
CA LEU A 11 7.88 5.34 16.90
C LEU A 11 7.79 4.74 18.32
N MET A 12 6.77 5.12 19.10
CA MET A 12 6.53 4.52 20.42
C MET A 12 6.05 3.07 20.33
N LEU A 13 5.23 2.71 19.34
CA LEU A 13 4.87 1.31 19.08
C LEU A 13 6.09 0.46 18.71
N ILE A 14 6.98 0.97 17.87
CA ILE A 14 8.24 0.30 17.50
C ILE A 14 9.15 0.14 18.72
N LEU A 15 9.29 1.17 19.56
CA LEU A 15 10.08 1.10 20.80
C LEU A 15 9.49 0.12 21.81
N VAL A 16 8.17 0.06 21.95
CA VAL A 16 7.48 -0.90 22.81
C VAL A 16 7.64 -2.33 22.28
N LEU A 17 7.51 -2.54 20.96
CA LEU A 17 7.81 -3.81 20.30
C LEU A 17 9.26 -4.25 20.51
N ILE A 18 10.24 -3.34 20.39
CA ILE A 18 11.65 -3.61 20.67
C ILE A 18 11.88 -3.98 22.14
N SER A 19 11.20 -3.31 23.08
CA SER A 19 11.30 -3.62 24.51
C SER A 19 10.69 -4.98 24.89
N LEU A 20 9.66 -5.43 24.16
CA LEU A 20 9.02 -6.73 24.31
C LEU A 20 9.82 -7.89 23.69
N ILE A 21 10.80 -7.60 22.82
CA ILE A 21 11.67 -8.60 22.18
C ILE A 21 12.85 -9.02 23.09
N GLN A 22 13.24 -8.17 24.05
CA GLN A 22 14.38 -8.43 24.95
C GLN A 22 14.25 -9.70 25.83
N PRO A 23 13.09 -10.06 26.40
CA PRO A 23 12.95 -11.30 27.16
C PRO A 23 12.91 -12.56 26.29
N LEU A 24 12.68 -12.44 24.97
CA LEU A 24 12.62 -13.59 24.05
C LEU A 24 14.02 -13.99 23.53
N ALA A 25 15.02 -13.13 23.70
CA ALA A 25 16.42 -13.39 23.33
C ALA A 25 17.18 -14.28 24.33
N ALA A 26 16.55 -14.65 25.46
CA ALA A 26 17.21 -15.38 26.55
C ALA A 26 16.87 -16.89 26.62
N MET A 27 16.22 -17.46 25.60
CA MET A 27 16.03 -18.91 25.50
C MET A 27 16.69 -19.43 24.22
N ASP A 28 18.00 -19.70 24.32
CA ASP A 28 18.77 -20.40 23.31
C ASP A 28 18.72 -21.91 23.55
N SER A 29 18.39 -22.68 22.51
CA SER A 29 19.14 -23.85 22.02
C SER A 29 18.29 -24.77 21.12
N GLY A 30 18.64 -24.83 19.82
CA GLY A 30 18.20 -25.87 18.88
C GLY A 30 17.53 -25.36 17.59
N GLY A 31 18.22 -25.49 16.44
CA GLY A 31 17.64 -25.25 15.11
C GLY A 31 17.12 -23.83 14.85
N SER A 32 17.78 -22.84 15.46
CA SER A 32 17.21 -21.55 15.83
C SER A 32 16.94 -20.64 14.63
N ILE A 33 15.66 -20.32 14.43
CA ILE A 33 15.26 -19.13 13.67
C ILE A 33 16.02 -17.95 14.25
N HIS A 34 16.79 -17.25 13.41
CA HIS A 34 17.45 -16.01 13.80
C HIS A 34 16.39 -14.91 13.93
N TRP A 35 15.68 -14.88 15.07
CA TRP A 35 14.58 -13.95 15.37
C TRP A 35 14.96 -12.49 15.15
N VAL A 36 16.22 -12.13 15.43
CA VAL A 36 16.77 -10.80 15.18
C VAL A 36 16.80 -10.47 13.69
N MET A 37 17.32 -11.39 12.86
CA MET A 37 17.37 -11.19 11.41
C MET A 37 15.97 -11.15 10.80
N LEU A 38 15.06 -12.00 11.29
CA LEU A 38 13.66 -12.02 10.87
C LEU A 38 12.96 -10.70 11.18
N THR A 39 13.05 -10.22 12.41
CA THR A 39 12.38 -8.97 12.82
C THR A 39 12.95 -7.76 12.09
N PHE A 40 14.28 -7.67 11.90
CA PHE A 40 14.87 -6.60 11.12
C PHE A 40 14.52 -6.67 9.64
N SER A 41 14.48 -7.85 9.03
CA SER A 41 14.12 -8.01 7.62
C SER A 41 12.64 -7.70 7.37
N LEU A 42 11.77 -8.10 8.29
CA LEU A 42 10.34 -7.80 8.25
C LEU A 42 10.09 -6.30 8.44
N LEU A 43 10.70 -5.66 9.45
CA LEU A 43 10.55 -4.22 9.70
C LEU A 43 11.21 -3.38 8.61
N GLY A 44 12.36 -3.79 8.09
CA GLY A 44 13.03 -3.14 6.97
C GLY A 44 12.22 -3.24 5.67
N GLY A 45 11.70 -4.44 5.37
CA GLY A 45 10.79 -4.65 4.25
C GLY A 45 9.52 -3.82 4.35
N LEU A 46 8.91 -3.76 5.55
CA LEU A 46 7.75 -2.91 5.84
C LEU A 46 8.07 -1.43 5.66
N ALA A 47 9.20 -0.95 6.18
CA ALA A 47 9.62 0.45 6.03
C ALA A 47 9.79 0.82 4.55
N LEU A 48 10.44 -0.04 3.75
CA LEU A 48 10.59 0.17 2.30
C LEU A 48 9.24 0.13 1.59
N PHE A 49 8.36 -0.81 1.95
CA PHE A 49 7.01 -0.89 1.38
C PHE A 49 6.20 0.38 1.64
N LEU A 50 6.17 0.86 2.89
CA LEU A 50 5.49 2.10 3.26
C LEU A 50 6.10 3.32 2.54
N PHE A 51 7.42 3.40 2.45
CA PHE A 51 8.12 4.46 1.74
C PHE A 51 7.83 4.45 0.23
N GLY A 52 7.79 3.26 -0.39
CA GLY A 52 7.42 3.09 -1.79
C GLY A 52 5.98 3.57 -2.06
N MET A 53 5.04 3.22 -1.18
CA MET A 53 3.67 3.73 -1.24
C MET A 53 3.57 5.24 -1.07
N GLU A 54 4.34 5.82 -0.14
CA GLU A 54 4.37 7.28 0.07
C GLU A 54 4.88 8.00 -1.18
N GLN A 55 6.02 7.59 -1.75
CA GLN A 55 6.55 8.18 -2.98
C GLN A 55 5.60 8.02 -4.17
N MET A 56 4.97 6.86 -4.31
CA MET A 56 3.98 6.64 -5.36
C MET A 56 2.79 7.59 -5.20
N SER A 57 2.25 7.72 -3.97
CA SER A 57 1.14 8.62 -3.68
C SER A 57 1.51 10.08 -3.94
N GLU A 58 2.70 10.52 -3.51
CA GLU A 58 3.18 11.87 -3.76
C GLU A 58 3.43 12.16 -5.24
N GLY A 59 4.10 11.26 -5.97
CA GLY A 59 4.37 11.42 -7.40
C GLY A 59 3.07 11.49 -8.20
N MET A 60 2.07 10.68 -7.85
CA MET A 60 0.74 10.74 -8.47
C MET A 60 0.01 12.04 -8.13
N LYS A 61 0.05 12.49 -6.86
CA LYS A 61 -0.53 13.77 -6.43
C LYS A 61 0.09 14.96 -7.18
N LYS A 62 1.42 15.02 -7.27
CA LYS A 62 2.16 16.10 -7.96
C LYS A 62 1.94 16.10 -9.47
N THR A 63 1.77 14.93 -10.08
CA THR A 63 1.38 14.79 -11.50
C THR A 63 -0.08 15.23 -11.75
N THR A 64 -0.91 15.24 -10.71
CA THR A 64 -2.36 15.48 -10.75
C THR A 64 -2.80 16.85 -10.19
N GLY A 65 -1.90 17.59 -9.52
CA GLY A 65 -2.21 18.71 -8.62
C GLY A 65 -3.24 19.74 -9.12
N ASP A 66 -3.10 20.24 -10.34
CA ASP A 66 -4.01 21.27 -10.89
C ASP A 66 -5.26 20.70 -11.58
N LYS A 67 -5.37 19.37 -11.71
CA LYS A 67 -6.43 18.71 -12.48
C LYS A 67 -7.68 18.39 -11.67
N MET A 68 -7.73 18.64 -10.36
CA MET A 68 -8.92 18.32 -9.56
C MET A 68 -10.18 19.07 -10.04
N ARG A 69 -10.03 20.33 -10.47
CA ARG A 69 -11.09 21.09 -11.16
C ARG A 69 -11.46 20.49 -12.52
N THR A 70 -10.47 19.98 -13.26
CA THR A 70 -10.68 19.34 -14.56
C THR A 70 -11.34 17.97 -14.43
N LEU A 71 -11.02 17.19 -13.39
CA LEU A 71 -11.67 15.93 -13.04
C LEU A 71 -13.15 16.17 -12.78
N LEU A 72 -13.48 17.15 -11.93
CA LEU A 72 -14.87 17.57 -11.70
C LEU A 72 -15.57 18.01 -13.00
N SER A 73 -14.87 18.70 -13.92
CA SER A 73 -15.44 19.09 -15.22
C SER A 73 -15.55 17.94 -16.24
N ALA A 74 -14.76 16.87 -16.09
CA ALA A 74 -14.76 15.71 -16.97
C ALA A 74 -15.84 14.70 -16.54
N LEU A 75 -16.13 14.63 -15.25
CA LEU A 75 -17.18 13.79 -14.65
C LEU A 75 -18.60 14.09 -15.18
N THR A 76 -18.80 15.26 -15.79
CA THR A 76 -20.12 15.69 -16.28
C THR A 76 -20.43 15.30 -17.72
N LYS A 77 -19.48 14.78 -18.51
CA LYS A 77 -19.68 14.56 -19.95
C LYS A 77 -20.20 13.16 -20.35
N ASN A 78 -19.75 12.08 -19.69
CA ASN A 78 -20.12 10.70 -20.07
C ASN A 78 -19.86 9.69 -18.93
N ARG A 79 -20.68 8.65 -18.79
CA ARG A 79 -20.53 7.57 -17.80
C ARG A 79 -19.18 6.83 -17.91
N LEU A 80 -18.67 6.62 -19.13
CA LEU A 80 -17.36 6.00 -19.37
C LEU A 80 -16.19 6.89 -18.89
N ILE A 81 -16.34 8.21 -19.03
CA ILE A 81 -15.36 9.17 -18.50
C ILE A 81 -15.42 9.17 -16.96
N GLY A 82 -16.63 9.08 -16.38
CA GLY A 82 -16.82 8.87 -14.94
C GLY A 82 -16.09 7.65 -14.39
N MET A 83 -16.16 6.52 -15.10
CA MET A 83 -15.46 5.28 -14.74
C MET A 83 -13.94 5.44 -14.80
N THR A 84 -13.38 6.00 -15.87
CA THR A 84 -11.93 6.19 -15.98
C THR A 84 -11.39 7.17 -14.94
N VAL A 85 -12.14 8.24 -14.66
CA VAL A 85 -11.83 9.17 -13.57
C VAL A 85 -11.87 8.47 -12.21
N GLY A 86 -12.87 7.63 -11.95
CA GLY A 86 -12.97 6.86 -10.71
C GLY A 86 -11.78 5.94 -10.49
N ALA A 87 -11.38 5.20 -11.52
CA ALA A 87 -10.19 4.34 -11.46
C ALA A 87 -8.94 5.15 -11.11
N PHE A 88 -8.80 6.33 -11.73
CA PHE A 88 -7.67 7.23 -11.48
C PHE A 88 -7.69 7.82 -10.06
N VAL A 89 -8.84 8.30 -9.59
CA VAL A 89 -9.02 8.83 -8.23
C VAL A 89 -8.64 7.77 -7.18
N THR A 90 -9.07 6.53 -7.36
CA THR A 90 -8.68 5.43 -6.46
C THR A 90 -7.20 5.16 -6.47
N MET A 91 -6.54 5.19 -7.63
CA MET A 91 -5.08 4.98 -7.66
C MET A 91 -4.34 6.09 -6.88
N VAL A 92 -4.84 7.32 -6.89
CA VAL A 92 -4.23 8.46 -6.16
C VAL A 92 -4.52 8.39 -4.66
N ILE A 93 -5.77 8.11 -4.29
CA ILE A 93 -6.24 8.14 -2.90
C ILE A 93 -5.91 6.84 -2.16
N GLN A 94 -5.85 5.71 -2.88
CA GLN A 94 -5.69 4.31 -2.40
C GLN A 94 -6.68 3.81 -1.34
N SER A 95 -7.42 4.70 -0.70
CA SER A 95 -8.43 4.37 0.28
C SER A 95 -9.81 4.40 -0.37
N SER A 96 -10.41 3.22 -0.54
CA SER A 96 -11.79 3.09 -1.01
C SER A 96 -12.77 3.80 -0.08
N SER A 97 -12.54 3.72 1.25
CA SER A 97 -13.36 4.43 2.24
C SER A 97 -13.27 5.94 2.09
N ALA A 98 -12.06 6.51 1.91
CA ALA A 98 -11.91 7.95 1.69
C ALA A 98 -12.53 8.39 0.36
N THR A 99 -12.44 7.55 -0.67
CA THR A 99 -13.05 7.80 -1.99
C THR A 99 -14.57 7.88 -1.88
N THR A 100 -15.22 6.92 -1.22
CA THR A 100 -16.68 6.95 -1.03
C THR A 100 -17.13 8.17 -0.22
N VAL A 101 -16.43 8.51 0.87
CA VAL A 101 -16.74 9.71 1.67
C VAL A 101 -16.67 10.98 0.82
N MET A 102 -15.61 11.13 0.01
CA MET A 102 -15.46 12.26 -0.91
C MET A 102 -16.62 12.35 -1.91
N LEU A 103 -17.01 11.23 -2.50
CA LEU A 103 -18.12 11.21 -3.46
C LEU A 103 -19.45 11.58 -2.81
N VAL A 104 -19.72 11.09 -1.60
CA VAL A 104 -20.90 11.48 -0.83
C VAL A 104 -20.89 13.00 -0.58
N SER A 105 -19.74 13.58 -0.20
CA SER A 105 -19.62 15.04 0.01
C SER A 105 -19.89 15.85 -1.27
N PHE A 106 -19.43 15.40 -2.42
CA PHE A 106 -19.66 16.08 -3.71
C PHE A 106 -21.12 15.99 -4.18
N VAL A 107 -21.81 14.87 -3.91
CA VAL A 107 -23.26 14.76 -4.17
C VAL A 107 -24.04 15.70 -3.26
N GLN A 108 -23.71 15.75 -1.97
CA GLN A 108 -24.37 16.68 -1.03
C GLN A 108 -24.15 18.15 -1.41
N ALA A 109 -22.94 18.49 -1.89
CA ALA A 109 -22.61 19.83 -2.38
C ALA A 109 -23.22 20.16 -3.77
N GLN A 110 -24.02 19.25 -4.35
CA GLN A 110 -24.61 19.39 -5.69
C GLN A 110 -23.57 19.58 -6.81
N LEU A 111 -22.32 19.20 -6.57
CA LEU A 111 -21.23 19.28 -7.55
C LEU A 111 -21.32 18.15 -8.60
N MET A 112 -22.02 17.07 -8.25
CA MET A 112 -22.34 15.96 -9.16
C MET A 112 -23.63 15.27 -8.75
N THR A 113 -24.26 14.55 -9.68
CA THR A 113 -25.47 13.78 -9.42
C THR A 113 -25.15 12.41 -8.82
N PHE A 114 -26.12 11.80 -8.16
CA PHE A 114 -26.01 10.41 -7.67
C PHE A 114 -25.69 9.42 -8.81
N VAL A 115 -26.23 9.64 -10.00
CA VAL A 115 -25.96 8.77 -11.16
C VAL A 115 -24.50 8.90 -11.62
N GLN A 116 -23.92 10.11 -11.56
CA GLN A 116 -22.52 10.34 -11.87
C GLN A 116 -21.60 9.68 -10.85
N SER A 117 -21.92 9.77 -9.55
CA SER A 117 -21.10 9.15 -8.50
C SER A 117 -21.04 7.62 -8.63
N LEU A 118 -22.12 6.95 -9.08
CA LEU A 118 -22.11 5.51 -9.38
C LEU A 118 -21.10 5.17 -10.48
N GLY A 119 -20.96 6.00 -11.50
CA GLY A 119 -19.94 5.83 -12.54
C GLY A 119 -18.52 5.90 -11.96
N VAL A 120 -18.28 6.83 -11.03
CA VAL A 120 -17.00 6.97 -10.35
C VAL A 120 -16.71 5.81 -9.41
N ILE A 121 -17.72 5.30 -8.68
CA ILE A 121 -17.58 4.13 -7.79
C ILE A 121 -17.24 2.88 -8.61
N LEU A 122 -17.94 2.62 -9.71
CA LEU A 122 -17.62 1.50 -10.61
C LEU A 122 -16.20 1.61 -11.16
N GLY A 123 -15.77 2.83 -11.49
CA GLY A 123 -14.39 3.12 -11.86
C GLY A 123 -13.40 2.83 -10.74
N ALA A 124 -13.70 3.29 -9.53
CA ALA A 124 -12.88 3.13 -8.35
C ALA A 124 -12.60 1.64 -8.04
N ASP A 125 -13.62 0.79 -8.15
CA ASP A 125 -13.49 -0.66 -7.96
C ASP A 125 -12.66 -1.33 -9.08
N ILE A 126 -12.71 -0.81 -10.31
CA ILE A 126 -11.80 -1.23 -11.38
C ILE A 126 -10.35 -0.79 -11.06
N GLY A 127 -10.16 0.40 -10.47
CA GLY A 127 -8.83 0.88 -10.08
C GLY A 127 -8.12 -0.01 -9.04
N THR A 128 -8.86 -0.50 -8.03
CA THR A 128 -8.31 -1.42 -7.03
C THR A 128 -7.92 -2.76 -7.64
N THR A 129 -8.73 -3.30 -8.57
CA THR A 129 -8.42 -4.55 -9.26
C THR A 129 -7.19 -4.42 -10.18
N ILE A 130 -7.01 -3.29 -10.87
CA ILE A 130 -5.79 -3.03 -11.65
C ILE A 130 -4.56 -3.07 -10.74
N THR A 131 -4.63 -2.46 -9.55
CA THR A 131 -3.51 -2.45 -8.59
C THR A 131 -3.17 -3.87 -8.13
N ALA A 132 -4.17 -4.68 -7.81
CA ALA A 132 -3.99 -6.08 -7.43
C ALA A 132 -3.42 -6.92 -8.58
N GLN A 133 -3.92 -6.71 -9.80
CA GLN A 133 -3.48 -7.45 -10.99
C GLN A 133 -2.03 -7.10 -11.37
N LEU A 134 -1.61 -5.84 -11.21
CA LEU A 134 -0.21 -5.44 -11.39
C LEU A 134 0.69 -6.24 -10.44
N ILE A 135 0.33 -6.37 -9.17
CA ILE A 135 1.09 -7.20 -8.22
C ILE A 135 1.12 -8.68 -8.64
N ALA A 136 0.00 -9.20 -9.15
CA ALA A 136 -0.12 -10.60 -9.57
C ALA A 136 0.71 -10.98 -10.80
N PHE A 137 1.05 -10.03 -11.68
CA PHE A 137 1.83 -10.27 -12.91
C PHE A 137 3.33 -10.58 -12.67
N LYS A 138 3.73 -11.00 -11.46
CA LYS A 138 5.14 -11.26 -11.08
C LYS A 138 6.05 -10.05 -11.33
N LEU A 139 5.54 -8.84 -11.09
CA LEU A 139 6.36 -7.62 -11.14
C LEU A 139 7.47 -7.62 -10.07
N THR A 140 7.45 -8.58 -9.15
CA THR A 140 8.55 -8.91 -8.23
C THR A 140 9.89 -9.10 -8.92
N ASP A 141 9.93 -9.76 -10.07
CA ASP A 141 11.19 -10.02 -10.79
C ASP A 141 11.76 -8.74 -11.43
N TYR A 142 10.90 -7.73 -11.62
CA TYR A 142 11.24 -6.45 -12.23
C TYR A 142 11.41 -5.32 -11.21
N ALA A 143 11.28 -5.59 -9.92
CA ALA A 143 11.30 -4.56 -8.87
C ALA A 143 12.56 -3.67 -8.95
N LEU A 144 13.74 -4.29 -9.02
CA LEU A 144 15.02 -3.57 -9.11
C LEU A 144 15.16 -2.74 -10.39
N ILE A 145 14.67 -3.26 -11.53
CA ILE A 145 14.73 -2.55 -12.81
C ILE A 145 13.78 -1.34 -12.79
N MET A 146 12.61 -1.47 -12.15
CA MET A 146 11.68 -0.36 -11.96
C MET A 146 12.27 0.73 -11.07
N ILE A 147 12.98 0.36 -10.00
CA ILE A 147 13.72 1.33 -9.16
C ILE A 147 14.76 2.08 -10.00
N ALA A 148 15.58 1.35 -10.76
CA ALA A 148 16.64 1.95 -11.58
C ALA A 148 16.08 2.89 -12.67
N ILE A 149 15.05 2.45 -13.40
CA ILE A 149 14.40 3.25 -14.43
C ILE A 149 13.70 4.45 -13.80
N GLY A 150 12.94 4.26 -12.72
CA GLY A 150 12.25 5.36 -12.03
C GLY A 150 13.21 6.41 -11.50
N PHE A 151 14.34 5.98 -10.91
CA PHE A 151 15.41 6.88 -10.47
C PHE A 151 16.06 7.63 -11.64
N ALA A 152 16.39 6.93 -12.74
CA ALA A 152 16.96 7.54 -13.93
C ALA A 152 16.00 8.57 -14.55
N VAL A 153 14.72 8.22 -14.72
CA VAL A 153 13.70 9.14 -15.24
C VAL A 153 13.56 10.35 -14.33
N ARG A 154 13.57 10.17 -13.00
CA ARG A 154 13.52 11.27 -12.03
C ARG A 154 14.73 12.19 -12.13
N MET A 155 15.93 11.64 -12.30
CA MET A 155 17.19 12.37 -12.32
C MET A 155 17.43 13.12 -13.64
N PHE A 156 17.14 12.47 -14.77
CA PHE A 156 17.45 13.02 -16.11
C PHE A 156 16.28 13.82 -16.72
N SER A 157 15.09 13.79 -16.12
CA SER A 157 13.96 14.59 -16.62
C SER A 157 14.14 16.07 -16.33
N LYS A 158 14.17 16.88 -17.40
CA LYS A 158 14.17 18.35 -17.32
C LYS A 158 12.80 18.94 -16.94
N LYS A 159 11.71 18.22 -17.22
CA LYS A 159 10.32 18.64 -16.93
C LYS A 159 9.85 18.04 -15.60
N ASP A 160 9.14 18.83 -14.79
CA ASP A 160 8.63 18.37 -13.49
C ASP A 160 7.66 17.19 -13.62
N THR A 161 6.83 17.16 -14.67
CA THR A 161 5.98 15.99 -14.96
C THR A 161 6.78 14.70 -15.13
N GLY A 162 7.94 14.76 -15.81
CA GLY A 162 8.81 13.60 -15.97
C GLY A 162 9.44 13.16 -14.64
N LYS A 163 9.80 14.13 -13.79
CA LYS A 163 10.31 13.85 -12.44
C LYS A 163 9.27 13.14 -11.57
N HIS A 164 8.02 13.60 -11.59
CA HIS A 164 6.94 13.00 -10.81
C HIS A 164 6.56 11.61 -11.32
N ILE A 165 6.56 11.38 -12.65
CA ILE A 165 6.39 10.03 -13.22
C ILE A 165 7.53 9.10 -12.76
N GLY A 166 8.77 9.60 -12.75
CA GLY A 166 9.91 8.87 -12.18
C GLY A 166 9.73 8.53 -10.70
N GLU A 167 9.19 9.43 -9.88
CA GLU A 167 8.82 9.18 -8.48
C GLU A 167 7.77 8.08 -8.33
N VAL A 168 6.75 8.06 -9.20
CA VAL A 168 5.72 6.99 -9.21
C VAL A 168 6.34 5.63 -9.54
N ILE A 169 7.12 5.54 -10.63
CA ILE A 169 7.74 4.28 -11.07
C ILE A 169 8.74 3.76 -10.04
N MET A 170 9.57 4.65 -9.50
CA MET A 170 10.53 4.30 -8.45
C MET A 170 9.82 3.86 -7.16
N GLY A 171 8.79 4.61 -6.72
CA GLY A 171 7.99 4.26 -5.55
C GLY A 171 7.34 2.88 -5.68
N PHE A 172 6.79 2.57 -6.86
CA PHE A 172 6.24 1.26 -7.17
C PHE A 172 7.29 0.14 -7.13
N GLY A 173 8.49 0.36 -7.66
CA GLY A 173 9.60 -0.58 -7.57
C GLY A 173 10.05 -0.85 -6.14
N ILE A 174 10.19 0.20 -5.32
CA ILE A 174 10.55 0.08 -3.89
C ILE A 174 9.45 -0.64 -3.11
N LEU A 175 8.17 -0.33 -3.39
CA LEU A 175 7.01 -0.99 -2.78
C LEU A 175 7.10 -2.50 -2.99
N ILE A 176 7.27 -2.94 -4.24
CA ILE A 176 7.37 -4.36 -4.57
C ILE A 176 8.61 -5.00 -3.93
N PHE A 177 9.75 -4.31 -3.95
CA PHE A 177 10.97 -4.81 -3.30
C PHE A 177 10.79 -5.01 -1.78
N GLY A 178 10.09 -4.10 -1.11
CA GLY A 178 9.71 -4.25 0.30
C GLY A 178 8.84 -5.49 0.54
N MET A 179 7.91 -5.80 -0.36
CA MET A 179 7.10 -7.03 -0.28
C MET A 179 7.95 -8.30 -0.45
N ILE A 180 8.94 -8.30 -1.33
CA ILE A 180 9.87 -9.44 -1.51
C ILE A 180 10.63 -9.69 -0.21
N LEU A 181 11.20 -8.65 0.39
CA LEU A 181 11.94 -8.77 1.66
C LEU A 181 11.07 -9.30 2.79
N MET A 182 9.81 -8.86 2.87
CA MET A 182 8.85 -9.39 3.85
C MET A 182 8.53 -10.86 3.58
N SER A 183 8.30 -11.23 2.31
CA SER A 183 8.04 -12.62 1.91
C SER A 183 9.21 -13.54 2.25
N ASP A 184 10.44 -13.11 1.96
CA ASP A 184 11.67 -13.87 2.21
C ASP A 184 11.94 -14.02 3.70
N ALA A 185 11.68 -12.98 4.50
CA ALA A 185 11.80 -13.01 5.95
C ALA A 185 10.86 -14.05 6.61
N MET A 186 9.73 -14.38 5.97
CA MET A 186 8.74 -15.34 6.47
C MET A 186 9.00 -16.78 6.03
N ILE A 187 9.96 -17.04 5.12
CA ILE A 187 10.30 -18.41 4.66
C ILE A 187 10.64 -19.35 5.85
N PRO A 188 11.47 -18.96 6.84
CA PRO A 188 11.83 -19.84 7.95
C PRO A 188 10.65 -20.27 8.83
N LEU A 189 9.55 -19.49 8.86
CA LEU A 189 8.35 -19.83 9.64
C LEU A 189 7.61 -21.03 9.06
N ARG A 190 7.76 -21.31 7.76
CA ARG A 190 7.08 -22.42 7.08
C ARG A 190 7.52 -23.80 7.60
N THR A 191 8.67 -23.86 8.26
CA THR A 191 9.23 -25.09 8.83
C THR A 191 9.19 -25.11 10.36
N TYR A 192 8.62 -24.08 11.00
CA TYR A 192 8.59 -23.96 12.45
C TYR A 192 7.36 -24.67 13.03
N THR A 193 7.56 -25.82 13.69
CA THR A 193 6.48 -26.68 14.20
C THR A 193 5.43 -25.92 15.04
N PRO A 194 5.79 -25.04 16.01
CA PRO A 194 4.79 -24.30 16.77
C PRO A 194 3.93 -23.34 15.92
N PHE A 195 4.49 -22.79 14.84
CA PHE A 195 3.72 -21.94 13.91
C PHE A 195 2.79 -22.78 13.03
N ILE A 196 3.22 -23.96 12.59
CA ILE A 196 2.35 -24.88 11.83
C ILE A 196 1.19 -25.39 12.69
N GLU A 197 1.42 -25.67 13.97
CA GLU A 197 0.35 -26.06 14.90
C GLU A 197 -0.65 -24.93 15.15
N LEU A 198 -0.17 -23.68 15.28
CA LEU A 198 -1.03 -22.50 15.34
C LEU A 198 -1.91 -22.38 14.08
N LEU A 199 -1.31 -22.56 12.89
CA LEU A 199 -2.04 -22.52 11.61
C LEU A 199 -3.07 -23.65 11.49
N LYS A 200 -2.78 -24.85 11.99
CA LYS A 200 -3.76 -25.95 12.06
C LYS A 200 -4.91 -25.62 13.01
N GLY A 201 -4.64 -24.94 14.13
CA GLY A 201 -5.69 -24.46 15.05
C GLY A 201 -6.66 -23.46 14.41
N LEU A 202 -6.18 -22.69 13.42
CA LEU A 202 -6.95 -21.73 12.62
C LEU A 202 -7.85 -22.39 11.55
N GLU A 203 -7.73 -23.70 11.29
CA GLU A 203 -8.65 -24.43 10.41
C GLU A 203 -10.09 -24.46 10.97
N ASN A 204 -10.27 -24.25 12.27
CA ASN A 204 -11.58 -24.08 12.87
C ASN A 204 -12.24 -22.79 12.36
N PRO A 205 -13.34 -22.84 11.60
CA PRO A 205 -13.92 -21.67 10.93
C PRO A 205 -14.35 -20.57 11.91
N LEU A 206 -14.79 -20.93 13.13
CA LEU A 206 -15.11 -19.96 14.19
C LEU A 206 -13.87 -19.24 14.74
N LEU A 207 -12.76 -19.96 14.89
CA LEU A 207 -11.51 -19.41 15.43
C LEU A 207 -10.79 -18.56 14.38
N GLY A 208 -10.82 -19.02 13.11
CA GLY A 208 -10.39 -18.22 11.97
C GLY A 208 -11.19 -16.92 11.80
N LEU A 209 -12.52 -16.97 11.98
CA LEU A 209 -13.38 -15.78 11.96
C LEU A 209 -13.00 -14.78 13.07
N LEU A 210 -12.84 -15.25 14.31
CA LEU A 210 -12.47 -14.39 15.45
C LEU A 210 -11.10 -13.74 15.26
N VAL A 211 -10.11 -14.50 14.81
CA VAL A 211 -8.77 -13.97 14.55
C VAL A 211 -8.80 -12.96 13.40
N GLY A 212 -9.50 -13.28 12.31
CA GLY A 212 -9.69 -12.34 11.19
C GLY A 212 -10.38 -11.04 11.61
N ALA A 213 -11.40 -11.12 12.47
CA ALA A 213 -12.13 -9.96 13.01
C ALA A 213 -11.29 -9.08 13.94
N VAL A 214 -10.27 -9.63 14.61
CA VAL A 214 -9.34 -8.85 15.44
C VAL A 214 -8.29 -8.13 14.59
N PHE A 215 -7.90 -8.73 13.46
CA PHE A 215 -6.84 -8.19 12.58
C PHE A 215 -7.34 -7.22 11.50
N THR A 216 -8.63 -7.26 11.15
CA THR A 216 -9.28 -6.41 10.13
C THR A 216 -9.84 -5.13 10.75
#